data_AF-A0A0W4ZW64-F1
#
_entry.id   AF-A0A0W4ZW64-F1
#
_cell.length_a   1.000
_cell.length_b   1.000
_cell.length_c   1.000
_cell.angle_alpha   90.00
_cell.angle_beta   90.00
_cell.angle_gamma   90.00
#
_symmetry.space_group_name_H-M   'P 1'
#
loop_
_entity.id
_entity.type
_entity.pdbx_description
1 polymer ?
#
loop_
_entity_poly.entity_id
_entity_poly.type
_entity_poly.pdbx_seq_one_letter_code
_entity_poly.pdbx_strand_id
1 'polypeptide(L)' 'MSELKKESAKKTIDILYEISLLLNTGLDKNTLSLCVSLCENGVNPESLAVRIAKVVPILSKCFRML' A
#
# COMPACT_ATOMS: atom_id res chain seq x y z
N MET A 1 -6.93 8.09 -25.96
CA MET A 1 -6.59 6.74 -25.45
C MET A 1 -5.88 6.76 -24.09
N SER A 2 -5.67 7.93 -23.45
CA SER A 2 -4.92 8.09 -22.19
C SER A 2 -5.77 8.12 -20.92
N GLU A 3 -7.05 8.51 -20.99
CA GLU A 3 -7.90 8.65 -19.81
C GLU A 3 -8.40 7.31 -19.24
N LEU A 4 -8.68 6.32 -20.11
CA LEU A 4 -9.08 4.97 -19.68
C LEU A 4 -8.02 4.32 -18.77
N LYS A 5 -6.73 4.47 -19.11
CA LYS A 5 -5.61 3.87 -18.36
C LYS A 5 -5.49 4.45 -16.95
N LYS A 6 -5.72 5.76 -16.79
CA LYS A 6 -5.73 6.43 -15.49
C LYS A 6 -6.94 6.01 -14.65
N GLU A 7 -8.11 5.87 -15.29
CA GLU A 7 -9.32 5.44 -14.59
C GLU A 7 -9.20 3.98 -14.11
N SER A 8 -8.62 3.10 -14.94
CA SER A 8 -8.28 1.73 -14.55
C SER A 8 -7.29 1.69 -13.39
N ALA A 9 -6.22 2.50 -13.44
CA ALA A 9 -5.23 2.57 -12.35
C ALA A 9 -5.86 3.03 -11.03
N LYS A 10 -6.73 4.04 -11.06
CA LYS A 10 -7.49 4.49 -9.88
C LYS A 10 -8.36 3.38 -9.30
N LYS A 11 -9.12 2.67 -10.16
CA LYS A 11 -9.96 1.53 -9.74
C LYS A 11 -9.13 0.42 -9.11
N THR A 12 -7.97 0.10 -9.69
CA THR A 12 -7.05 -0.90 -9.12
C THR A 12 -6.56 -0.49 -7.73
N ILE A 13 -6.14 0.77 -7.55
CA ILE A 13 -5.70 1.27 -6.24
C ILE A 13 -6.84 1.25 -5.21
N ASP A 14 -8.07 1.59 -5.61
CA ASP A 14 -9.22 1.56 -4.69
C ASP A 14 -9.55 0.13 -4.22
N ILE A 15 -9.57 -0.84 -5.14
CA ILE A 15 -9.78 -2.26 -4.81
C ILE A 15 -8.67 -2.77 -3.90
N LEU A 16 -7.41 -2.46 -4.21
CA LEU A 16 -6.27 -2.86 -3.37
C LEU A 16 -6.36 -2.22 -1.97
N TYR A 17 -6.87 -0.99 -1.86
CA TYR A 17 -7.08 -0.32 -0.58
C TYR A 17 -8.19 -1.00 0.24
N GLU A 18 -9.30 -1.39 -0.39
CA GLU A 18 -10.35 -2.17 0.30
C GLU A 18 -9.81 -3.51 0.81
N ILE A 19 -9.00 -4.21 0.02
CA ILE A 19 -8.31 -5.44 0.46
C ILE A 19 -7.40 -5.15 1.67
N SER A 20 -6.68 -4.03 1.64
CA SER A 20 -5.78 -3.62 2.72
C SER A 20 -6.51 -3.31 4.03
N LEU A 21 -7.74 -2.77 3.94
CA LEU A 21 -8.64 -2.53 5.07
C LEU A 21 -9.21 -3.83 5.63
N LEU A 22 -9.64 -4.75 4.76
CA LEU A 22 -10.14 -6.07 5.16
C LEU A 22 -9.07 -6.89 5.89
N LEU A 23 -7.83 -6.82 5.42
CA LEU A 23 -6.67 -7.47 6.05
C LEU A 23 -6.11 -6.67 7.24
N ASN A 24 -6.72 -5.53 7.58
CA ASN A 24 -6.33 -4.63 8.65
C ASN A 24 -4.83 -4.27 8.65
N THR A 25 -4.27 -4.07 7.46
CA THR A 25 -2.84 -3.81 7.26
C THR A 25 -2.43 -2.38 7.66
N GLY A 26 -3.39 -1.48 7.86
CA GLY A 26 -3.15 -0.07 8.21
C GLY A 26 -2.44 0.72 7.10
N LEU A 27 -2.57 0.28 5.85
CA LEU A 27 -1.96 0.89 4.68
C LEU A 27 -2.82 2.03 4.14
N ASP A 28 -2.22 3.21 3.94
CA ASP A 28 -2.86 4.35 3.30
C ASP A 28 -2.79 4.28 1.76
N LYS A 29 -3.73 4.94 1.05
CA LYS A 29 -3.77 4.94 -0.43
C LYS A 29 -2.47 5.43 -1.06
N ASN A 30 -1.80 6.41 -0.45
CA ASN A 30 -0.50 6.90 -0.87
C ASN A 30 0.60 5.83 -0.78
N THR A 31 0.64 5.10 0.33
CA THR A 31 1.61 4.01 0.54
C THR A 31 1.36 2.90 -0.46
N LEU A 32 0.09 2.55 -0.72
CA LEU A 32 -0.29 1.58 -1.74
C LEU A 32 0.20 1.99 -3.14
N SER A 33 -0.02 3.24 -3.53
CA SER A 33 0.44 3.76 -4.82
C SER A 33 1.96 3.68 -4.95
N LEU A 34 2.70 4.00 -3.87
CA LEU A 34 4.15 3.89 -3.85
C LEU A 34 4.60 2.43 -3.98
N CYS A 35 3.91 1.50 -3.32
CA CYS A 35 4.20 0.07 -3.42
C CYS A 35 4.00 -0.46 -4.83
N VAL A 36 2.93 -0.03 -5.51
CA VAL A 36 2.69 -0.37 -6.92
C VAL A 36 3.82 0.15 -7.79
N SER A 37 4.21 1.42 -7.64
CA SER A 37 5.34 1.98 -8.41
C SER A 37 6.67 1.26 -8.11
N LEU A 38 6.90 0.84 -6.87
CA LEU A 38 8.10 0.07 -6.52
C LEU A 38 8.07 -1.34 -7.12
N CYS A 39 6.91 -2.01 -7.11
CA CYS A 39 6.73 -3.30 -7.78
C CYS A 39 6.92 -3.18 -9.30
N GLU A 40 6.42 -2.12 -9.93
CA GLU A 40 6.64 -1.83 -11.35
C GLU A 40 8.13 -1.59 -11.68
N ASN A 41 8.92 -1.10 -10.71
CA ASN A 41 10.37 -0.97 -10.81
C ASN A 41 11.13 -2.28 -10.52
N GLY A 42 10.43 -3.41 -10.36
CA GLY A 42 11.04 -4.73 -10.14
C GLY A 42 11.41 -5.03 -8.68
N VAL A 43 10.90 -4.24 -7.72
CA VAL A 43 11.10 -4.55 -6.30
C VAL A 43 10.24 -5.75 -5.91
N ASN A 44 10.83 -6.71 -5.21
CA ASN A 44 10.13 -7.91 -4.77
C ASN A 44 8.97 -7.54 -3.79
N PRO A 45 7.69 -7.85 -4.12
CA PRO A 45 6.54 -7.54 -3.28
C PRO A 45 6.61 -8.16 -1.89
N GLU A 46 7.22 -9.34 -1.73
CA GLU A 46 7.37 -9.97 -0.39
C GLU A 46 8.26 -9.14 0.54
N SER A 47 9.37 -8.62 0.01
CA SER A 47 10.28 -7.77 0.79
C SER A 47 9.65 -6.42 1.14
N LEU A 48 8.81 -5.90 0.25
CA LEU A 48 7.97 -4.72 0.45
C LEU A 48 6.94 -4.95 1.56
N ALA A 49 6.18 -6.05 1.49
CA ALA A 49 5.16 -6.40 2.47
C ALA A 49 5.73 -6.49 3.89
N VAL A 50 6.90 -7.12 4.07
CA VAL A 50 7.58 -7.21 5.37
C VAL A 50 7.96 -5.82 5.90
N ARG A 51 8.42 -4.91 5.03
CA ARG A 51 8.84 -3.57 5.45
C ARG A 51 7.64 -2.70 5.83
N ILE A 52 6.58 -2.77 5.05
CA ILE A 52 5.30 -2.08 5.31
C ILE A 52 4.66 -2.59 6.60
N ALA A 53 4.50 -3.91 6.72
CA ALA A 53 3.89 -4.56 7.89
C ALA A 53 4.72 -4.37 9.17
N LYS A 54 6.02 -4.05 9.07
CA LYS A 54 6.85 -3.65 10.21
C LYS A 54 6.69 -2.17 10.56
N VAL A 55 6.62 -1.27 9.58
CA VAL A 55 6.51 0.18 9.81
C VAL A 55 5.19 0.56 10.50
N VAL A 56 4.07 -0.03 10.08
CA VAL A 56 2.74 0.26 10.65
C VAL A 56 2.64 -0.01 12.17
N PRO A 57 3.07 -1.18 12.71
CA PRO A 57 3.03 -1.45 14.15
C PRO A 57 4.12 -0.73 14.93
N ILE A 58 5.24 -0.31 14.30
CA ILE A 58 6.27 0.48 15.00
C ILE A 58 5.71 1.86 15.36
N LEU A 59 4.98 2.51 14.44
CA LEU A 59 4.27 3.77 14.73
C LEU A 59 3.18 3.58 15.78
N SER A 60 2.41 2.49 15.73
CA SER A 60 1.39 2.18 16.75
C SER A 60 2.00 1.91 18.14
N LYS A 61 3.15 1.23 18.22
CA LYS A 61 3.90 1.06 19.47
C LYS A 61 4.47 2.36 20.01
N CYS A 62 5.01 3.23 19.14
CA CYS A 62 5.47 4.55 19.54
C CYS A 62 4.33 5.43 20.07
N PHE A 63 3.12 5.32 19.49
CA PHE A 63 1.96 6.11 19.94
C PHE A 63 1.29 5.56 21.21
N ARG A 64 1.53 4.29 21.59
CA ARG A 64 1.02 3.69 22.83
C ARG A 64 2.00 3.80 24.00
N MET A 65 3.23 4.23 23.74
CA MET A 65 4.29 4.41 24.72
C MET A 65 4.56 5.90 25.02
N LEU A 66 3.78 6.80 24.43
CA LEU A 66 3.63 8.22 24.80
C LEU A 66 2.28 8.40 25.51
#